data_AF-A0A2I2GS34-F1
#
_entry.id   AF-A0A2I2GS34-F1
#
_cell.length_a   1.000
_cell.length_b   1.000
_cell.length_c   1.000
_cell.angle_alpha   90.00
_cell.angle_beta   90.00
_cell.angle_gamma   90.00
#
_symmetry.space_group_name_H-M   'P 1'
#
loop_
_entity.id
_entity.type
_entity.pdbx_description
1 polymer ?
#
loop_
_entity_poly.entity_id
_entity_poly.type
_entity_poly.pdbx_seq_one_letter_code
_entity_poly.pdbx_strand_id
1 'polypeptide(L)'
;DLSSPTFENLLDLAVFRVLDAAICLSTRPPRLFPTTETVFGRYFTSEDWHKYGDMETEMGRMNYMLSNLPERGIPAICLPTIDTVLSSSCVLASWKRVLRRLESCVSEEFSWVIRQMQNQKSVSSYSSKSDFISVPMDYRINPRSQHAKQLWNRSLLEISVQISQGRFEHAKSFLQIFAFLKDPLGGLESAFDKAVLFFVYMVASLAKTPLHPARYRSAIVQAAQEALFLSTPLLQDINHVHFTGHQQLPYVYVALDQLPRSEFSIPGHVVHIIEEMLTTAEYSALHTCAIAPISVSSYPGLPLGKGKHTTVIIDGNHRATATMVLRLIAKHPGILEMKDPDDVLSAFCADHKLGLKWKIDLADVLMALRNSPCSTLIQTKMHLVRDFRGVDTIPALVVREDNFFTACQQRPPLDDRPRLLLPFHQALFNDEKLGFAFPQAGQVHGRAVGFKPMPL
;
A
#
# COMPACT_ATOMS: atom_id res chain seq x y z
N ASP A 1 10.88 4.31 20.40
CA ASP A 1 9.74 4.99 19.76
C ASP A 1 9.99 6.48 19.64
N LEU A 2 9.45 7.11 18.59
CA LEU A 2 9.36 8.56 18.48
C LEU A 2 7.89 8.99 18.62
N SER A 3 7.61 9.85 19.58
CA SER A 3 6.31 10.50 19.75
C SER A 3 6.36 11.88 19.11
N SER A 4 5.38 12.22 18.27
CA SER A 4 5.33 13.49 17.53
C SER A 4 6.61 13.80 16.73
N PRO A 5 7.09 12.87 15.88
CA PRO A 5 8.32 13.07 15.12
C PRO A 5 8.16 14.19 14.09
N THR A 6 9.24 14.92 13.82
CA THR A 6 9.30 15.83 12.68
C THR A 6 9.58 15.07 11.39
N PHE A 7 9.29 15.69 10.25
CA PHE A 7 9.66 15.12 8.95
C PHE A 7 11.19 14.96 8.81
N GLU A 8 11.98 15.83 9.45
CA GLU A 8 13.44 15.71 9.51
C GLU A 8 13.87 14.42 10.21
N ASN A 9 13.21 14.03 11.30
CA ASN A 9 13.49 12.74 11.96
C ASN A 9 13.29 11.55 11.01
N LEU A 10 12.27 11.60 10.13
CA LEU A 10 12.08 10.56 9.12
C LEU A 10 13.18 10.53 8.07
N LEU A 11 13.65 11.72 7.65
CA LEU A 11 14.73 11.85 6.69
C LEU A 11 16.05 11.32 7.25
N ASP A 12 16.37 11.63 8.51
CA ASP A 12 17.57 11.12 9.17
C ASP A 12 17.54 9.59 9.27
N LEU A 13 16.40 9.02 9.69
CA LEU A 13 16.21 7.58 9.74
C LEU A 13 16.40 6.93 8.35
N ALA A 14 15.94 7.58 7.28
CA ALA A 14 16.17 7.12 5.92
C ALA A 14 17.65 7.17 5.51
N VAL A 15 18.37 8.26 5.84
CA VAL A 15 19.83 8.36 5.61
C VAL A 15 20.58 7.22 6.32
N PHE A 16 20.21 6.91 7.57
CA PHE A 16 20.82 5.79 8.30
C PHE A 16 20.59 4.44 7.62
N ARG A 17 19.40 4.18 7.09
CA ARG A 17 19.11 2.94 6.35
C ARG A 17 19.87 2.86 5.02
N VAL A 18 20.01 3.99 4.32
CA VAL A 18 20.83 4.08 3.11
C VAL A 18 22.31 3.79 3.41
N LEU A 19 22.84 4.32 4.52
CA LEU A 19 24.19 4.04 4.99
C LEU A 19 24.38 2.56 5.37
N ASP A 20 23.40 1.96 6.05
CA ASP A 20 23.47 0.54 6.42
C ASP A 20 23.47 -0.38 5.20
N ALA A 21 22.60 -0.11 4.22
CA ALA A 21 22.58 -0.84 2.96
C ALA A 21 23.93 -0.76 2.20
N ALA A 22 24.71 0.29 2.45
CA ALA A 22 26.04 0.47 1.86
C ALA A 22 27.15 -0.25 2.64
N ILE A 23 27.15 -0.16 3.98
CA ILE A 23 28.34 -0.49 4.80
C ILE A 23 28.17 -1.82 5.55
N CYS A 24 26.93 -2.31 5.73
CA CYS A 24 26.58 -3.40 6.64
C CYS A 24 27.10 -3.11 8.05
N LEU A 25 26.39 -2.23 8.76
CA LEU A 25 26.81 -1.78 10.09
C LEU A 25 26.69 -2.94 11.10
N SER A 26 27.65 -3.03 12.03
CA SER A 26 27.67 -4.06 13.09
C SER A 26 26.47 -3.97 14.04
N THR A 27 25.85 -2.80 14.11
CA THR A 27 24.51 -2.58 14.66
C THR A 27 23.58 -2.34 13.48
N ARG A 28 22.81 -3.36 13.07
CA ARG A 28 21.81 -3.17 12.01
C ARG A 28 20.77 -2.16 12.52
N PRO A 29 20.63 -0.97 11.92
CA PRO A 29 19.49 -0.13 12.22
C PRO A 29 18.21 -0.87 11.77
N PRO A 30 17.04 -0.52 12.30
CA PRO A 30 15.78 -1.04 11.79
C PRO A 30 15.69 -0.86 10.27
N ARG A 31 15.69 -1.98 9.54
CA ARG A 31 15.59 -2.05 8.09
C ARG A 31 14.13 -2.02 7.68
N LEU A 32 13.68 -0.79 7.41
CA LEU A 32 12.55 -0.47 6.55
C LEU A 32 11.16 -0.95 7.00
N PHE A 33 10.19 -0.53 6.19
CA PHE A 33 8.74 -0.77 6.24
C PHE A 33 8.31 -2.14 6.77
N PRO A 34 7.08 -2.24 7.29
CA PRO A 34 6.51 -3.53 7.63
C PRO A 34 6.68 -4.54 6.48
N THR A 35 7.18 -5.74 6.80
CA THR A 35 7.11 -6.99 5.99
C THR A 35 8.16 -7.21 4.91
N THR A 36 9.26 -6.46 4.92
CA THR A 36 10.40 -6.61 4.00
C THR A 36 10.95 -8.03 3.92
N GLU A 37 10.81 -8.80 5.00
CA GLU A 37 11.23 -10.19 5.15
C GLU A 37 10.25 -11.24 4.58
N THR A 38 9.11 -10.80 4.00
CA THR A 38 8.06 -11.72 3.54
C THR A 38 7.69 -11.59 2.06
N VAL A 39 7.22 -12.71 1.51
CA VAL A 39 6.62 -12.88 0.20
C VAL A 39 5.37 -13.74 0.33
N PHE A 40 4.24 -13.32 -0.27
CA PHE A 40 2.95 -14.02 -0.15
C PHE A 40 2.51 -14.28 1.31
N GLY A 41 2.88 -13.41 2.25
CA GLY A 41 2.58 -13.57 3.67
C GLY A 41 3.46 -14.59 4.41
N ARG A 42 4.55 -15.07 3.80
CA ARG A 42 5.51 -16.01 4.38
C ARG A 42 6.93 -15.45 4.33
N TYR A 43 7.79 -15.83 5.27
CA TYR A 43 9.20 -15.42 5.24
C TYR A 43 9.92 -15.93 3.98
N PHE A 44 10.88 -15.16 3.47
CA PHE A 44 11.80 -15.63 2.43
C PHE A 44 12.56 -16.87 2.88
N THR A 45 12.78 -17.81 1.96
CA THR A 45 13.51 -19.05 2.25
C THR A 45 15.01 -18.78 2.27
N SER A 46 15.79 -19.60 2.98
CA SER A 46 17.26 -19.49 2.97
C SER A 46 17.85 -19.51 1.56
N GLU A 47 17.26 -20.25 0.61
CA GLU A 47 17.71 -20.27 -0.78
C GLU A 47 17.55 -18.89 -1.45
N ASP A 48 16.44 -18.19 -1.20
CA ASP A 48 16.22 -16.84 -1.73
C ASP A 48 17.32 -15.88 -1.29
N TRP A 49 17.69 -15.92 0.00
CA TRP A 49 18.77 -15.11 0.56
C TRP A 49 20.13 -15.39 -0.10
N HIS A 50 20.45 -16.66 -0.35
CA HIS A 50 21.70 -17.02 -0.99
C HIS A 50 21.73 -16.61 -2.47
N LYS A 51 20.59 -16.73 -3.16
CA LYS A 51 20.51 -16.52 -4.61
C LYS A 51 20.38 -15.05 -5.01
N TYR A 52 19.57 -14.28 -4.28
CA TYR A 52 19.24 -12.89 -4.64
C TYR A 52 19.94 -11.86 -3.74
N GLY A 53 20.60 -12.32 -2.69
CA GLY A 53 21.30 -11.50 -1.71
C GLY A 53 20.44 -11.17 -0.51
N ASP A 54 20.84 -10.13 0.22
CA ASP A 54 20.14 -9.68 1.42
C ASP A 54 18.70 -9.23 1.09
N MET A 55 17.72 -10.05 1.49
CA MET A 55 16.31 -9.83 1.19
C MET A 55 15.68 -8.71 2.03
N GLU A 56 16.36 -8.25 3.08
CA GLU A 56 15.97 -7.02 3.79
C GLU A 56 16.33 -5.75 3.00
N THR A 57 17.23 -5.85 2.01
CA THR A 57 17.61 -4.72 1.16
C THR A 57 16.75 -4.65 -0.10
N GLU A 58 16.43 -3.44 -0.54
CA GLU A 58 15.65 -3.27 -1.76
C GLU A 58 16.36 -3.84 -3.01
N MET A 59 17.70 -3.88 -3.02
CA MET A 59 18.47 -4.53 -4.08
C MET A 59 18.11 -6.01 -4.23
N GLY A 60 18.14 -6.77 -3.11
CA GLY A 60 17.79 -8.19 -3.12
C GLY A 60 16.35 -8.42 -3.55
N ARG A 61 15.43 -7.58 -3.05
CA ARG A 61 14.01 -7.64 -3.40
C ARG A 61 13.72 -7.34 -4.87
N MET A 62 14.38 -6.36 -5.46
CA MET A 62 14.29 -6.06 -6.89
C MET A 62 14.80 -7.24 -7.73
N ASN A 63 15.93 -7.85 -7.35
CA ASN A 63 16.48 -9.01 -8.05
C ASN A 63 15.55 -10.23 -7.97
N TYR A 64 14.96 -10.47 -6.80
CA TYR A 64 13.95 -11.50 -6.59
C TYR A 64 12.72 -11.26 -7.46
N MET A 65 12.14 -10.05 -7.40
CA MET A 65 10.92 -9.68 -8.14
C MET A 65 11.12 -9.87 -9.65
N LEU A 66 12.16 -9.25 -10.21
CA LEU A 66 12.44 -9.31 -11.65
C LEU A 66 12.78 -10.72 -12.14
N SER A 67 13.18 -11.63 -11.23
CA SER A 67 13.55 -13.01 -11.57
C SER A 67 12.42 -14.02 -11.42
N ASN A 68 11.57 -13.88 -10.41
CA ASN A 68 10.57 -14.89 -10.05
C ASN A 68 9.11 -14.47 -10.32
N LEU A 69 8.86 -13.17 -10.55
CA LEU A 69 7.51 -12.62 -10.68
C LEU A 69 7.30 -12.03 -12.10
N PRO A 70 7.20 -12.86 -13.15
CA PRO A 70 6.99 -12.39 -14.52
C PRO A 70 5.73 -11.52 -14.66
N GLU A 71 4.72 -11.68 -13.81
CA GLU A 71 3.51 -10.84 -13.77
C GLU A 71 3.80 -9.36 -13.47
N ARG A 72 4.94 -9.04 -12.84
CA ARG A 72 5.45 -7.65 -12.67
C ARG A 72 6.23 -7.15 -13.88
N GLY A 73 6.29 -7.93 -14.96
CA GLY A 73 6.99 -7.60 -16.18
C GLY A 73 6.43 -6.36 -16.87
N ILE A 74 7.19 -5.83 -17.82
CA ILE A 74 6.79 -4.66 -18.62
C ILE A 74 5.59 -5.03 -19.51
N PRO A 75 4.52 -4.20 -19.57
CA PRO A 75 3.40 -4.43 -20.47
C PRO A 75 3.85 -4.63 -21.92
N ALA A 76 3.26 -5.59 -22.61
CA ALA A 76 3.67 -5.98 -23.97
C ALA A 76 3.65 -4.79 -24.95
N ILE A 77 2.66 -3.90 -24.80
CA ILE A 77 2.53 -2.67 -25.60
C ILE A 77 3.67 -1.67 -25.38
N CYS A 78 4.33 -1.70 -24.22
CA CYS A 78 5.45 -0.82 -23.92
C CYS A 78 6.79 -1.34 -24.49
N LEU A 79 6.89 -2.63 -24.84
CA LEU A 79 8.16 -3.26 -25.22
C LEU A 79 8.89 -2.55 -26.37
N PRO A 80 8.25 -2.16 -27.50
CA PRO A 80 8.95 -1.46 -28.58
C PRO A 80 9.55 -0.11 -28.15
N THR A 81 8.91 0.57 -27.21
CA THR A 81 9.42 1.81 -26.63
C THR A 81 10.62 1.54 -25.73
N ILE A 82 10.57 0.45 -24.96
CA ILE A 82 11.69 0.02 -24.11
C ILE A 82 12.87 -0.47 -24.95
N ASP A 83 12.65 -1.17 -26.07
CA ASP A 83 13.71 -1.52 -27.03
C ASP A 83 14.46 -0.28 -27.53
N THR A 84 13.74 0.80 -27.82
CA THR A 84 14.34 2.07 -28.24
C THR A 84 15.23 2.66 -27.14
N VAL A 85 14.79 2.57 -25.88
CA VAL A 85 15.60 2.99 -24.72
C VAL A 85 16.82 2.10 -24.55
N LEU A 86 16.65 0.78 -24.60
CA LEU A 86 17.73 -0.20 -24.43
C LEU A 86 18.72 -0.23 -25.59
N SER A 87 18.34 0.26 -26.77
CA SER A 87 19.26 0.42 -27.91
C SER A 87 20.08 1.71 -27.85
N SER A 88 19.74 2.62 -26.92
CA SER A 88 20.44 3.89 -26.78
C SER A 88 21.77 3.75 -26.03
N SER A 89 22.69 4.70 -26.28
CA SER A 89 23.96 4.78 -25.55
C SER A 89 23.79 5.14 -24.08
N CYS A 90 22.74 5.90 -23.72
CA CYS A 90 22.38 6.22 -22.34
C CYS A 90 20.88 6.03 -22.13
N VAL A 91 20.54 4.96 -21.40
CA VAL A 91 19.16 4.60 -21.03
C VAL A 91 18.50 5.75 -20.27
N LEU A 92 19.20 6.36 -19.32
CA LEU A 92 18.64 7.40 -18.47
C LEU A 92 18.28 8.69 -19.22
N ALA A 93 19.10 9.09 -20.20
CA ALA A 93 18.83 10.24 -21.06
C ALA A 93 17.72 9.93 -22.07
N SER A 94 17.71 8.72 -22.64
CA SER A 94 16.70 8.27 -23.59
C SER A 94 15.31 8.15 -22.96
N TRP A 95 15.25 7.72 -21.69
CA TRP A 95 14.00 7.61 -20.92
C TRP A 95 13.15 8.88 -20.96
N LYS A 96 13.77 10.04 -20.74
CA LYS A 96 13.10 11.35 -20.76
C LYS A 96 12.39 11.63 -22.09
N ARG A 97 12.95 11.14 -23.21
CA ARG A 97 12.40 11.37 -24.56
C ARG A 97 11.19 10.49 -24.85
N VAL A 98 11.11 9.32 -24.21
CA VAL A 98 10.05 8.34 -24.46
C VAL A 98 8.94 8.36 -23.41
N LEU A 99 9.11 9.09 -22.30
CA LEU A 99 8.20 9.06 -21.15
C LEU A 99 6.72 9.26 -21.54
N ARG A 100 6.40 10.30 -22.32
CA ARG A 100 5.02 10.54 -22.77
C ARG A 100 4.41 9.38 -23.55
N ARG A 101 5.24 8.71 -24.36
CA ARG A 101 4.80 7.53 -25.12
C ARG A 101 4.54 6.35 -24.17
N LEU A 102 5.40 6.15 -23.17
CA LEU A 102 5.20 5.13 -22.14
C LEU A 102 3.93 5.39 -21.34
N GLU A 103 3.68 6.62 -20.89
CA GLU A 103 2.45 7.01 -20.20
C GLU A 103 1.20 6.71 -21.04
N SER A 104 1.24 7.00 -22.34
CA SER A 104 0.15 6.66 -23.26
C SER A 104 -0.07 5.14 -23.36
N CYS A 105 1.00 4.35 -23.50
CA CYS A 105 0.91 2.89 -23.55
C CYS A 105 0.36 2.31 -22.25
N VAL A 106 0.80 2.83 -21.11
CA VAL A 106 0.32 2.45 -19.77
C VAL A 106 -1.17 2.77 -19.62
N SER A 107 -1.59 3.97 -20.01
CA SER A 107 -3.01 4.36 -19.96
C SER A 107 -3.90 3.49 -20.85
N GLU A 108 -3.40 3.09 -22.03
CA GLU A 108 -4.11 2.19 -22.93
C GLU A 108 -4.29 0.81 -22.30
N GLU A 109 -3.22 0.25 -21.72
CA GLU A 109 -3.24 -1.05 -21.06
C GLU A 109 -4.16 -1.03 -19.83
N PHE A 110 -4.09 0.03 -19.03
CA PHE A 110 -4.97 0.22 -17.87
C PHE A 110 -6.44 0.24 -18.28
N SER A 111 -6.77 0.96 -19.35
CA SER A 111 -8.13 1.03 -19.92
C SER A 111 -8.57 -0.32 -20.47
N TRP A 112 -7.65 -1.09 -21.06
CA TRP A 112 -7.95 -2.45 -21.52
C TRP A 112 -8.31 -3.36 -20.35
N VAL A 113 -7.54 -3.34 -19.26
CA VAL A 113 -7.82 -4.15 -18.04
C VAL A 113 -9.19 -3.79 -17.46
N ILE A 114 -9.50 -2.50 -17.31
CA ILE A 114 -10.83 -2.05 -16.83
C ILE A 114 -11.94 -2.64 -17.69
N ARG A 115 -11.84 -2.51 -19.02
CA ARG A 115 -12.86 -3.05 -19.94
C ARG A 115 -13.02 -4.56 -19.80
N GLN A 116 -11.92 -5.30 -19.65
CA GLN A 116 -12.01 -6.75 -19.44
C GLN A 116 -12.71 -7.09 -18.14
N MET A 117 -12.39 -6.41 -17.05
CA MET A 117 -13.06 -6.61 -15.75
C MET A 117 -14.53 -6.21 -15.79
N GLN A 118 -14.89 -5.14 -16.50
CA GLN A 118 -16.28 -4.73 -16.69
C GLN A 118 -17.07 -5.75 -17.51
N ASN A 119 -16.48 -6.31 -18.57
CA ASN A 119 -17.12 -7.31 -19.42
C ASN A 119 -17.41 -8.64 -18.68
N GLN A 120 -16.75 -8.90 -17.55
CA GLN A 120 -17.07 -10.04 -16.70
C GLN A 120 -18.38 -9.86 -15.92
N LYS A 121 -18.90 -8.63 -15.84
CA LYS A 121 -20.12 -8.32 -15.11
C LYS A 121 -21.33 -8.31 -16.02
N SER A 122 -22.39 -8.97 -15.57
CA SER A 122 -23.74 -8.92 -16.18
C SER A 122 -24.72 -8.05 -15.39
N VAL A 123 -24.26 -7.38 -14.32
CA VAL A 123 -25.14 -6.75 -13.33
C VAL A 123 -25.46 -5.30 -13.69
N SER A 124 -26.75 -4.96 -13.74
CA SER A 124 -27.25 -3.61 -13.99
C SER A 124 -27.55 -2.81 -12.71
N SER A 125 -27.64 -3.47 -11.55
CA SER A 125 -27.94 -2.84 -10.26
C SER A 125 -27.11 -3.43 -9.11
N TYR A 126 -26.52 -2.57 -8.28
CA TYR A 126 -25.77 -2.97 -7.09
C TYR A 126 -26.65 -2.98 -5.85
N SER A 127 -26.99 -4.18 -5.36
CA SER A 127 -27.89 -4.39 -4.21
C SER A 127 -27.27 -5.25 -3.11
N SER A 128 -26.24 -6.04 -3.43
CA SER A 128 -25.60 -7.01 -2.54
C SER A 128 -24.09 -7.00 -2.72
N LYS A 129 -23.35 -7.59 -1.75
CA LYS A 129 -21.88 -7.72 -1.85
C LYS A 129 -21.44 -8.45 -3.12
N SER A 130 -22.17 -9.50 -3.52
CA SER A 130 -21.86 -10.30 -4.71
C SER A 130 -21.85 -9.51 -6.01
N ASP A 131 -22.65 -8.43 -6.09
CA ASP A 131 -22.75 -7.60 -7.31
C ASP A 131 -21.44 -6.86 -7.62
N PHE A 132 -20.60 -6.66 -6.61
CA PHE A 132 -19.31 -5.98 -6.76
C PHE A 132 -18.15 -6.95 -6.99
N ILE A 133 -18.30 -8.22 -6.61
CA ILE A 133 -17.20 -9.18 -6.65
C ILE A 133 -16.69 -9.30 -8.09
N SER A 134 -15.38 -9.17 -8.28
CA SER A 134 -14.75 -9.21 -9.61
C SER A 134 -13.40 -9.91 -9.54
N VAL A 135 -13.13 -10.76 -10.53
CA VAL A 135 -11.86 -11.49 -10.60
C VAL A 135 -10.78 -10.53 -11.11
N PRO A 136 -9.63 -10.38 -10.41
CA PRO A 136 -8.54 -9.53 -10.85
C PRO A 136 -7.98 -9.98 -12.21
N MET A 137 -7.74 -9.01 -13.09
CA MET A 137 -7.20 -9.24 -14.42
C MET A 137 -5.80 -8.67 -14.53
N ASP A 138 -4.83 -9.52 -14.85
CA ASP A 138 -3.47 -9.08 -15.15
C ASP A 138 -3.45 -8.32 -16.48
N TYR A 139 -2.53 -7.36 -16.61
CA TYR A 139 -2.22 -6.76 -17.89
C TYR A 139 -1.39 -7.70 -18.77
N ARG A 140 -1.37 -7.42 -20.07
CA ARG A 140 -0.70 -8.28 -21.06
C ARG A 140 0.81 -8.12 -20.97
N ILE A 141 1.51 -9.23 -20.80
CA ILE A 141 2.97 -9.31 -20.73
C ILE A 141 3.53 -10.35 -21.70
N ASN A 142 4.82 -10.24 -22.01
CA ASN A 142 5.60 -11.33 -22.57
C ASN A 142 6.44 -11.97 -21.44
N PRO A 143 6.09 -13.16 -20.91
CA PRO A 143 6.78 -13.75 -19.76
C PRO A 143 8.22 -14.18 -20.06
N ARG A 144 8.62 -14.31 -21.33
CA ARG A 144 9.99 -14.64 -21.73
C ARG A 144 10.88 -13.41 -21.89
N SER A 145 10.28 -12.22 -21.86
CA SER A 145 10.96 -10.93 -22.02
C SER A 145 12.03 -10.72 -20.94
N GLN A 146 13.24 -10.31 -21.35
CA GLN A 146 14.30 -9.90 -20.43
C GLN A 146 14.42 -8.37 -20.29
N HIS A 147 13.52 -7.60 -20.92
CA HIS A 147 13.59 -6.14 -20.99
C HIS A 147 13.63 -5.49 -19.61
N ALA A 148 12.83 -5.99 -18.65
CA ALA A 148 12.80 -5.45 -17.29
C ALA A 148 14.17 -5.60 -16.58
N LYS A 149 14.78 -6.78 -16.66
CA LYS A 149 16.11 -7.04 -16.10
C LYS A 149 17.21 -6.23 -16.80
N GLN A 150 17.14 -6.10 -18.13
CA GLN A 150 18.10 -5.30 -18.90
C GLN A 150 17.99 -3.81 -18.55
N LEU A 151 16.77 -3.29 -18.49
CA LEU A 151 16.49 -1.90 -18.11
C LEU A 151 16.97 -1.61 -16.70
N TRP A 152 16.70 -2.52 -15.76
CA TRP A 152 17.19 -2.45 -14.39
C TRP A 152 18.72 -2.37 -14.34
N ASN A 153 19.41 -3.37 -14.90
CA ASN A 153 20.86 -3.48 -14.83
C ASN A 153 21.56 -2.28 -15.49
N ARG A 154 21.08 -1.85 -16.66
CA ARG A 154 21.65 -0.70 -17.37
C ARG A 154 21.41 0.61 -16.63
N SER A 155 20.18 0.88 -16.19
CA SER A 155 19.85 2.13 -15.48
C SER A 155 20.61 2.24 -14.15
N LEU A 156 20.69 1.14 -13.38
CA LEU A 156 21.43 1.09 -12.13
C LEU A 156 22.94 1.31 -12.35
N LEU A 157 23.52 0.69 -13.38
CA LEU A 157 24.93 0.90 -13.72
C LEU A 157 25.20 2.36 -14.09
N GLU A 158 24.40 2.93 -15.00
CA GLU A 158 24.55 4.31 -15.48
C GLU A 158 24.42 5.31 -14.33
N ILE A 159 23.39 5.20 -13.48
CA ILE A 159 23.18 6.15 -12.38
C ILE A 159 24.30 6.03 -11.34
N SER A 160 24.81 4.83 -11.08
CA SER A 160 25.88 4.61 -10.11
C SER A 160 27.18 5.29 -10.53
N VAL A 161 27.50 5.26 -11.82
CA VAL A 161 28.68 5.95 -12.37
C VAL A 161 28.50 7.48 -12.32
N GLN A 162 27.29 7.99 -12.57
CA GLN A 162 27.04 9.43 -12.47
C GLN A 162 27.18 9.93 -11.03
N ILE A 163 26.53 9.24 -10.11
CA ILE A 163 26.50 9.60 -8.69
C ILE A 163 27.89 9.53 -8.05
N SER A 164 28.69 8.51 -8.37
CA SER A 164 30.06 8.40 -7.85
C SER A 164 30.97 9.56 -8.30
N GLN A 165 30.56 10.27 -9.36
CA GLN A 165 31.22 11.47 -9.88
C GLN A 165 30.54 12.76 -9.44
N GLY A 166 29.58 12.70 -8.50
CA GLY A 166 28.84 13.85 -8.00
C GLY A 166 27.82 14.43 -8.98
N ARG A 167 27.41 13.67 -10.02
CA ARG A 167 26.44 14.11 -11.02
C ARG A 167 25.06 13.52 -10.74
N PHE A 168 24.03 14.36 -10.76
CA PHE A 168 22.65 14.00 -10.41
C PHE A 168 21.63 14.28 -11.53
N GLU A 169 22.09 14.65 -12.72
CA GLU A 169 21.28 15.11 -13.86
C GLU A 169 20.17 14.12 -14.27
N HIS A 170 20.37 12.83 -14.00
CA HIS A 170 19.43 11.77 -14.36
C HIS A 170 18.76 11.08 -13.18
N ALA A 171 18.84 11.65 -11.97
CA ALA A 171 18.16 11.12 -10.79
C ALA A 171 16.66 10.90 -11.04
N LYS A 172 15.98 11.85 -11.69
CA LYS A 172 14.55 11.74 -12.02
C LYS A 172 14.26 10.54 -12.93
N SER A 173 15.02 10.37 -14.02
CA SER A 173 14.85 9.23 -14.92
C SER A 173 15.08 7.90 -14.21
N PHE A 174 16.09 7.82 -13.34
CA PHE A 174 16.35 6.61 -12.57
C PHE A 174 15.19 6.27 -11.62
N LEU A 175 14.69 7.25 -10.86
CA LEU A 175 13.54 7.05 -9.97
C LEU A 175 12.27 6.64 -10.74
N GLN A 176 12.05 7.21 -11.93
CA GLN A 176 10.93 6.83 -12.80
C GLN A 176 11.05 5.39 -13.30
N ILE A 177 12.25 4.98 -13.75
CA ILE A 177 12.51 3.60 -14.16
C ILE A 177 12.30 2.65 -12.98
N PHE A 178 12.85 2.99 -11.81
CA PHE A 178 12.71 2.19 -10.59
C PHE A 178 11.23 2.00 -10.20
N ALA A 179 10.45 3.09 -10.14
CA ALA A 179 9.02 3.02 -9.84
C ALA A 179 8.24 2.25 -10.91
N PHE A 180 8.55 2.46 -12.20
CA PHE A 180 7.93 1.73 -13.31
C PHE A 180 8.21 0.23 -13.26
N LEU A 181 9.42 -0.19 -12.88
CA LEU A 181 9.75 -1.61 -12.77
C LEU A 181 9.04 -2.29 -11.59
N LYS A 182 8.72 -1.53 -10.53
CA LYS A 182 7.96 -2.05 -9.38
C LYS A 182 6.46 -2.10 -9.66
N ASP A 183 5.91 -1.06 -10.26
CA ASP A 183 4.51 -1.00 -10.67
C ASP A 183 4.40 -0.41 -12.09
N PRO A 184 4.38 -1.25 -13.14
CA PRO A 184 4.39 -0.75 -14.51
C PRO A 184 3.16 0.05 -14.93
N LEU A 185 2.04 -0.09 -14.20
CA LEU A 185 0.81 0.62 -14.53
C LEU A 185 0.53 1.82 -13.61
N GLY A 186 0.98 1.80 -12.36
CA GLY A 186 0.78 2.92 -11.42
C GLY A 186 2.04 3.71 -11.06
N GLY A 187 3.24 3.15 -11.27
CA GLY A 187 4.48 3.68 -10.74
C GLY A 187 4.89 5.05 -11.30
N LEU A 188 4.51 5.34 -12.55
CA LEU A 188 4.80 6.62 -13.21
C LEU A 188 3.97 7.80 -12.70
N GLU A 189 2.99 7.58 -11.85
CA GLU A 189 2.19 8.65 -11.22
C GLU A 189 2.75 9.10 -9.86
N SER A 190 3.96 8.64 -9.48
CA SER A 190 4.60 9.03 -8.22
C SER A 190 5.01 10.51 -8.19
N ALA A 191 5.16 11.08 -6.99
CA ALA A 191 5.60 12.47 -6.76
C ALA A 191 7.12 12.65 -6.97
N PHE A 192 7.58 12.49 -8.21
CA PHE A 192 9.01 12.44 -8.53
C PHE A 192 9.79 13.71 -8.20
N ASP A 193 9.20 14.89 -8.29
CA ASP A 193 9.94 16.13 -8.01
C ASP A 193 10.37 16.18 -6.54
N LYS A 194 9.48 15.81 -5.61
CA LYS A 194 9.80 15.69 -4.18
C LYS A 194 10.76 14.52 -3.92
N ALA A 195 10.56 13.38 -4.59
CA ALA A 195 11.43 12.21 -4.45
C ALA A 195 12.88 12.51 -4.91
N VAL A 196 13.08 13.26 -5.99
CA VAL A 196 14.43 13.63 -6.47
C VAL A 196 15.19 14.41 -5.42
N LEU A 197 14.54 15.35 -4.73
CA LEU A 197 15.19 16.14 -3.66
C LEU A 197 15.70 15.24 -2.53
N PHE A 198 14.88 14.31 -2.04
CA PHE A 198 15.28 13.37 -0.99
C PHE A 198 16.35 12.39 -1.46
N PHE A 199 16.22 11.87 -2.68
CA PHE A 199 17.20 10.97 -3.26
C PHE A 199 18.58 11.62 -3.35
N VAL A 200 18.66 12.83 -3.92
CA VAL A 200 19.92 13.57 -4.02
C VAL A 200 20.49 13.86 -2.63
N TYR A 201 19.66 14.29 -1.68
CA TYR A 201 20.10 14.55 -0.31
C TYR A 201 20.73 13.31 0.36
N MET A 202 20.02 12.17 0.32
CA MET A 202 20.50 10.93 0.95
C MET A 202 21.79 10.44 0.30
N VAL A 203 21.87 10.48 -1.03
CA VAL A 203 23.03 9.97 -1.74
C VAL A 203 24.23 10.92 -1.66
N ALA A 204 24.01 12.24 -1.69
CA ALA A 204 25.07 13.22 -1.46
C ALA A 204 25.65 13.10 -0.03
N SER A 205 24.82 12.72 0.94
CA SER A 205 25.27 12.44 2.31
C SER A 205 26.24 11.25 2.38
N LEU A 206 26.16 10.30 1.42
CA LEU A 206 27.12 9.19 1.29
C LEU A 206 28.47 9.60 0.70
N ALA A 207 28.55 10.72 -0.02
CA ALA A 207 29.80 11.16 -0.65
C ALA A 207 30.91 11.48 0.37
N LYS A 208 30.53 11.66 1.65
CA LYS A 208 31.44 11.83 2.78
C LYS A 208 32.08 10.52 3.24
N THR A 209 31.63 9.37 2.72
CA THR A 209 32.09 8.05 3.12
C THR A 209 32.74 7.33 1.93
N PRO A 210 34.02 6.89 2.03
CA PRO A 210 34.66 6.15 0.94
C PRO A 210 34.06 4.75 0.85
N LEU A 211 33.29 4.49 -0.21
CA LEU A 211 32.62 3.20 -0.44
C LEU A 211 33.14 2.49 -1.69
N HIS A 212 33.16 1.16 -1.64
CA HIS A 212 33.41 0.34 -2.83
C HIS A 212 32.26 0.53 -3.86
N PRO A 213 32.50 0.53 -5.18
CA PRO A 213 31.46 0.75 -6.21
C PRO A 213 30.22 -0.15 -6.09
N ALA A 214 30.38 -1.41 -5.69
CA ALA A 214 29.26 -2.33 -5.46
C ALA A 214 28.35 -1.87 -4.29
N ARG A 215 28.92 -1.23 -3.27
CA ARG A 215 28.19 -0.71 -2.11
C ARG A 215 27.39 0.55 -2.45
N TYR A 216 27.89 1.37 -3.40
CA TYR A 216 27.13 2.49 -3.95
C TYR A 216 25.83 2.03 -4.62
N ARG A 217 25.84 0.89 -5.33
CA ARG A 217 24.61 0.37 -5.96
C ARG A 217 23.54 0.06 -4.92
N SER A 218 23.86 -0.69 -3.87
CA SER A 218 22.90 -1.01 -2.80
C SER A 218 22.35 0.26 -2.15
N ALA A 219 23.22 1.23 -1.87
CA ALA A 219 22.83 2.51 -1.29
C ALA A 219 21.90 3.32 -2.21
N ILE A 220 22.20 3.38 -3.50
CA ILE A 220 21.37 4.08 -4.50
C ILE A 220 19.98 3.45 -4.60
N VAL A 221 19.90 2.11 -4.61
CA VAL A 221 18.62 1.41 -4.69
C VAL A 221 17.80 1.61 -3.42
N GLN A 222 18.45 1.53 -2.26
CA GLN A 222 17.82 1.85 -0.99
C GLN A 222 17.33 3.31 -0.97
N ALA A 223 18.15 4.27 -1.41
CA ALA A 223 17.78 5.68 -1.46
C ALA A 223 16.60 5.94 -2.41
N ALA A 224 16.50 5.22 -3.53
CA ALA A 224 15.35 5.34 -4.43
C ALA A 224 14.05 4.92 -3.73
N GLN A 225 14.09 3.81 -3.00
CA GLN A 225 12.96 3.30 -2.23
C GLN A 225 12.53 4.28 -1.13
N GLU A 226 13.49 4.76 -0.33
CA GLU A 226 13.24 5.75 0.71
C GLU A 226 12.70 7.06 0.14
N ALA A 227 13.28 7.55 -0.96
CA ALA A 227 12.88 8.80 -1.58
C ALA A 227 11.44 8.78 -2.07
N LEU A 228 11.04 7.68 -2.71
CA LEU A 228 9.66 7.47 -3.13
C LEU A 228 8.72 7.36 -1.92
N PHE A 229 9.14 6.70 -0.83
CA PHE A 229 8.34 6.68 0.37
C PHE A 229 8.15 8.05 1.01
N LEU A 230 9.25 8.77 1.28
CA LEU A 230 9.25 10.11 1.85
C LEU A 230 8.47 11.12 1.00
N SER A 231 8.35 10.86 -0.31
CA SER A 231 7.54 11.68 -1.22
C SER A 231 6.03 11.53 -1.02
N THR A 232 5.58 10.49 -0.29
CA THR A 232 4.17 10.22 -0.01
C THR A 232 3.54 11.35 0.81
N PRO A 233 2.36 11.89 0.42
CA PRO A 233 1.68 12.95 1.17
C PRO A 233 1.36 12.56 2.62
N LEU A 234 1.01 11.30 2.86
CA LEU A 234 0.65 10.78 4.19
C LEU A 234 1.72 11.02 5.26
N LEU A 235 3.00 11.04 4.89
CA LEU A 235 4.08 11.24 5.86
C LEU A 235 4.24 12.69 6.33
N GLN A 236 3.47 13.63 5.77
CA GLN A 236 3.44 15.01 6.25
C GLN A 236 2.76 15.12 7.62
N ASP A 237 1.79 14.23 7.89
CA ASP A 237 0.97 14.23 9.10
C ASP A 237 1.38 13.11 10.08
N ILE A 238 2.67 12.75 10.10
CA ILE A 238 3.14 11.65 10.95
C ILE A 238 2.96 11.98 12.44
N ASN A 239 2.35 11.05 13.17
CA ASN A 239 2.06 11.22 14.60
C ASN A 239 3.00 10.39 15.50
N HIS A 240 3.43 9.23 15.02
CA HIS A 240 4.23 8.30 15.81
C HIS A 240 5.12 7.44 14.91
N VAL A 241 6.31 7.07 15.40
CA VAL A 241 7.13 6.02 14.81
C VAL A 241 7.40 4.97 15.88
N HIS A 242 6.84 3.78 15.66
CA HIS A 242 7.10 2.63 16.51
C HIS A 242 8.25 1.80 15.94
N PHE A 243 9.17 1.38 16.82
CA PHE A 243 10.24 0.46 16.46
C PHE A 243 9.97 -0.89 17.09
N THR A 244 9.96 -1.94 16.26
CA THR A 244 9.72 -3.32 16.69
C THR A 244 10.70 -4.24 15.98
N GLY A 245 11.62 -4.84 16.73
CA GLY A 245 12.75 -5.59 16.16
C GLY A 245 13.53 -4.72 15.16
N HIS A 246 13.59 -5.16 13.91
CA HIS A 246 14.22 -4.44 12.81
C HIS A 246 13.23 -3.60 11.98
N GLN A 247 11.95 -3.52 12.36
CA GLN A 247 10.94 -2.78 11.60
C GLN A 247 10.78 -1.36 12.15
N GLN A 248 10.59 -0.41 11.23
CA GLN A 248 10.14 0.95 11.55
C GLN A 248 8.73 1.14 11.01
N LEU A 249 7.79 1.41 11.92
CA LEU A 249 6.37 1.52 11.62
C LEU A 249 5.93 2.98 11.80
N PRO A 250 5.76 3.76 10.72
CA PRO A 250 5.26 5.14 10.78
C PRO A 250 3.73 5.16 10.84
N TYR A 251 3.19 5.86 11.84
CA TYR A 251 1.77 5.97 12.12
C TYR A 251 1.28 7.38 11.82
N VAL A 252 0.10 7.44 11.21
CA VAL A 252 -0.69 8.63 10.96
C VAL A 252 -2.11 8.41 11.46
N TYR A 253 -2.88 9.47 11.66
CA TYR A 253 -4.33 9.40 11.78
C TYR A 253 -4.97 9.80 10.46
N VAL A 254 -5.80 8.93 9.89
CA VAL A 254 -6.49 9.19 8.61
C VAL A 254 -7.98 9.34 8.82
N ALA A 255 -8.59 10.26 8.07
CA ALA A 255 -10.03 10.50 8.12
C ALA A 255 -10.82 9.26 7.68
N LEU A 256 -11.70 8.76 8.54
CA LEU A 256 -12.53 7.56 8.26
C LEU A 256 -13.46 7.77 7.06
N ASP A 257 -14.04 8.97 6.96
CA ASP A 257 -15.02 9.36 5.94
C ASP A 257 -14.42 9.44 4.51
N GLN A 258 -13.10 9.33 4.38
CA GLN A 258 -12.38 9.42 3.10
C GLN A 258 -11.70 8.11 2.69
N LEU A 259 -11.93 7.01 3.43
CA LEU A 259 -11.30 5.73 3.13
C LEU A 259 -12.18 4.89 2.18
N PRO A 260 -11.77 4.73 0.90
CA PRO A 260 -12.41 3.79 0.00
C PRO A 260 -12.12 2.35 0.43
N ARG A 261 -12.89 1.43 -0.17
CA ARG A 261 -12.89 0.01 0.18
C ARG A 261 -12.61 -0.86 -1.04
N SER A 262 -11.50 -1.58 -1.01
CA SER A 262 -11.18 -2.64 -1.97
C SER A 262 -11.93 -3.94 -1.68
N GLU A 263 -12.31 -4.17 -0.42
CA GLU A 263 -12.89 -5.42 0.06
C GLU A 263 -14.02 -5.17 1.08
N PHE A 264 -15.01 -6.06 1.09
CA PHE A 264 -16.04 -6.08 2.12
C PHE A 264 -15.53 -6.72 3.42
N SER A 265 -16.08 -6.29 4.55
CA SER A 265 -15.81 -6.92 5.82
C SER A 265 -16.59 -8.24 5.96
N ILE A 266 -16.05 -9.14 6.78
CA ILE A 266 -16.74 -10.31 7.33
C ILE A 266 -17.47 -9.86 8.60
N PRO A 267 -18.82 -9.85 8.63
CA PRO A 267 -19.57 -9.29 9.75
C PRO A 267 -19.20 -9.89 11.12
N GLY A 268 -19.03 -11.21 11.20
CA GLY A 268 -18.63 -11.88 12.45
C GLY A 268 -17.28 -11.41 12.99
N HIS A 269 -16.30 -11.11 12.13
CA HIS A 269 -15.02 -10.55 12.56
C HIS A 269 -15.16 -9.11 13.03
N VAL A 270 -16.03 -8.32 12.40
CA VAL A 270 -16.32 -6.96 12.84
C VAL A 270 -16.95 -6.96 14.23
N VAL A 271 -17.92 -7.85 14.46
CA VAL A 271 -18.53 -8.05 15.79
C VAL A 271 -17.47 -8.38 16.83
N HIS A 272 -16.56 -9.31 16.54
CA HIS A 272 -15.49 -9.68 17.46
C HIS A 272 -14.55 -8.51 17.78
N ILE A 273 -14.20 -7.70 16.77
CA ILE A 273 -13.38 -6.49 16.98
C ILE A 273 -14.12 -5.49 17.87
N ILE A 274 -15.44 -5.31 17.69
CA ILE A 274 -16.24 -4.44 18.57
C ILE A 274 -16.22 -4.96 20.02
N GLU A 275 -16.37 -6.26 20.22
CA GLU A 275 -16.26 -6.87 21.56
C GLU A 275 -14.89 -6.62 22.19
N GLU A 276 -13.81 -6.80 21.44
CA GLU A 276 -12.43 -6.54 21.88
C GLU A 276 -12.24 -5.07 22.26
N MET A 277 -12.69 -4.16 21.40
CA MET A 277 -12.60 -2.71 21.60
C MET A 277 -13.30 -2.25 22.88
N LEU A 278 -14.52 -2.73 23.13
CA LEU A 278 -15.31 -2.36 24.31
C LEU A 278 -14.83 -3.06 25.59
N THR A 279 -14.26 -4.26 25.48
CA THR A 279 -13.71 -4.99 26.62
C THR A 279 -12.38 -4.42 27.06
N THR A 280 -11.47 -4.14 26.12
CA THR A 280 -10.12 -3.64 26.44
C THR A 280 -10.14 -2.22 26.98
N ALA A 281 -11.03 -1.36 26.47
CA ALA A 281 -11.15 0.03 26.93
C ALA A 281 -11.47 0.13 28.44
N GLU A 282 -12.31 -0.77 28.94
CA GLU A 282 -12.75 -0.79 30.35
C GLU A 282 -11.58 -0.99 31.33
N TYR A 283 -10.61 -1.81 30.95
CA TYR A 283 -9.42 -2.10 31.76
C TYR A 283 -8.23 -1.17 31.49
N SER A 284 -8.37 -0.26 30.52
CA SER A 284 -7.31 0.69 30.20
C SER A 284 -7.27 1.83 31.22
N ALA A 285 -6.06 2.23 31.64
CA ALA A 285 -5.87 3.30 32.64
C ALA A 285 -6.46 4.66 32.21
N LEU A 286 -6.66 4.87 30.90
CA LEU A 286 -7.22 6.09 30.33
C LEU A 286 -8.71 5.95 29.97
N HIS A 287 -9.30 4.76 30.15
CA HIS A 287 -10.64 4.40 29.67
C HIS A 287 -10.89 4.72 28.18
N THR A 288 -9.81 4.79 27.38
CA THR A 288 -9.87 5.06 25.94
C THR A 288 -9.82 3.77 25.16
N CYS A 289 -10.63 3.67 24.10
CA CYS A 289 -10.50 2.56 23.15
C CYS A 289 -9.21 2.72 22.35
N ALA A 290 -8.39 1.66 22.31
CA ALA A 290 -7.25 1.56 21.43
C ALA A 290 -7.48 0.44 20.42
N ILE A 291 -7.02 0.67 19.19
CA ILE A 291 -7.17 -0.30 18.11
C ILE A 291 -5.83 -0.55 17.43
N ALA A 292 -5.63 -1.78 16.98
CA ALA A 292 -4.55 -2.10 16.06
C ALA A 292 -4.66 -1.23 14.79
N PRO A 293 -3.58 -0.58 14.33
CA PRO A 293 -3.65 0.35 13.20
C PRO A 293 -4.02 -0.37 11.90
N ILE A 294 -4.81 0.27 11.04
CA ILE A 294 -5.01 -0.19 9.66
C ILE A 294 -3.74 0.06 8.84
N SER A 295 -3.55 -0.61 7.70
CA SER A 295 -2.48 -0.29 6.76
C SER A 295 -3.03 0.52 5.61
N VAL A 296 -2.42 1.67 5.30
CA VAL A 296 -2.86 2.57 4.23
C VAL A 296 -1.74 2.93 3.27
N SER A 297 -2.09 3.09 2.00
CA SER A 297 -1.17 3.57 0.96
C SER A 297 -1.79 4.76 0.24
N SER A 298 -0.93 5.59 -0.36
CA SER A 298 -1.36 6.67 -1.24
C SER A 298 -1.27 6.20 -2.69
N TYR A 299 -2.33 6.42 -3.46
CA TYR A 299 -2.44 5.98 -4.84
C TYR A 299 -3.02 7.06 -5.75
N PRO A 300 -2.58 7.17 -7.02
CA PRO A 300 -3.25 8.03 -7.99
C PRO A 300 -4.73 7.62 -8.16
N GLY A 301 -5.62 8.60 -8.14
CA GLY A 301 -7.02 8.40 -8.48
C GLY A 301 -7.22 8.14 -9.98
N LEU A 302 -8.36 7.54 -10.34
CA LEU A 302 -8.69 7.21 -11.72
C LEU A 302 -9.66 8.25 -12.35
N PRO A 303 -9.59 8.46 -13.69
CA PRO A 303 -8.56 7.96 -14.61
C PRO A 303 -7.19 8.56 -14.27
N LEU A 304 -6.12 7.81 -14.56
CA LEU A 304 -4.73 8.23 -14.36
C LEU A 304 -4.50 9.60 -15.02
N GLY A 305 -3.72 10.49 -14.38
CA GLY A 305 -3.39 11.80 -14.95
C GLY A 305 -4.10 13.04 -14.36
N LYS A 306 -4.44 13.07 -13.07
CA LYS A 306 -4.98 14.28 -12.42
C LYS A 306 -4.37 14.66 -11.07
N GLY A 307 -3.18 14.16 -10.72
CA GLY A 307 -2.42 14.56 -9.51
C GLY A 307 -3.17 14.39 -8.17
N LYS A 308 -4.39 13.84 -8.18
CA LYS A 308 -5.18 13.54 -7.00
C LYS A 308 -4.77 12.17 -6.54
N HIS A 309 -4.11 12.12 -5.39
CA HIS A 309 -3.87 10.87 -4.70
C HIS A 309 -5.00 10.61 -3.71
N THR A 310 -5.42 9.37 -3.62
CA THR A 310 -6.39 8.88 -2.65
C THR A 310 -5.65 7.98 -1.65
N THR A 311 -5.99 8.12 -0.37
CA THR A 311 -5.58 7.20 0.68
C THR A 311 -6.46 5.97 0.61
N VAL A 312 -5.88 4.79 0.46
CA VAL A 312 -6.63 3.53 0.34
C VAL A 312 -6.27 2.57 1.47
N ILE A 313 -7.23 1.76 1.90
CA ILE A 313 -6.99 0.68 2.87
C ILE A 313 -6.34 -0.49 2.13
N ILE A 314 -5.16 -0.89 2.59
CA ILE A 314 -4.48 -2.11 2.13
C ILE A 314 -4.88 -3.30 3.03
N ASP A 315 -4.81 -3.11 4.35
CA ASP A 315 -5.25 -4.08 5.35
C ASP A 315 -6.00 -3.37 6.46
N GLY A 316 -6.99 -4.04 7.07
CA GLY A 316 -7.74 -3.48 8.20
C GLY A 316 -9.16 -3.00 7.87
N ASN A 317 -9.72 -3.46 6.75
CA ASN A 317 -11.12 -3.25 6.38
C ASN A 317 -12.09 -3.57 7.54
N HIS A 318 -11.93 -4.69 8.24
CA HIS A 318 -12.75 -5.04 9.42
C HIS A 318 -12.68 -4.00 10.55
N ARG A 319 -11.49 -3.43 10.81
CA ARG A 319 -11.23 -2.47 11.89
C ARG A 319 -11.82 -1.10 11.56
N ALA A 320 -11.69 -0.68 10.30
CA ALA A 320 -12.38 0.51 9.81
C ALA A 320 -13.91 0.34 9.89
N THR A 321 -14.45 -0.83 9.53
CA THR A 321 -15.90 -1.11 9.66
C THR A 321 -16.35 -1.09 11.12
N ALA A 322 -15.63 -1.74 12.03
CA ALA A 322 -15.97 -1.76 13.46
C ALA A 322 -16.07 -0.35 14.04
N THR A 323 -15.08 0.50 13.74
CA THR A 323 -15.05 1.89 14.18
C THR A 323 -16.23 2.69 13.61
N MET A 324 -16.53 2.52 12.33
CA MET A 324 -17.64 3.22 11.67
C MET A 324 -19.02 2.77 12.21
N VAL A 325 -19.19 1.48 12.50
CA VAL A 325 -20.42 0.93 13.11
C VAL A 325 -20.63 1.47 14.52
N LEU A 326 -19.57 1.54 15.33
CA LEU A 326 -19.67 2.15 16.66
C LEU A 326 -20.03 3.64 16.58
N ARG A 327 -19.47 4.39 15.63
CA ARG A 327 -19.85 5.79 15.36
C ARG A 327 -21.31 5.94 14.93
N LEU A 328 -21.81 5.03 14.08
CA LEU A 328 -23.22 4.97 13.67
C LEU A 328 -24.14 4.73 14.89
N ILE A 329 -23.83 3.74 15.73
CA ILE A 329 -24.59 3.45 16.95
C ILE A 329 -24.50 4.62 17.94
N ALA A 330 -23.34 5.27 18.05
CA ALA A 330 -23.16 6.42 18.92
C ALA A 330 -24.08 7.59 18.51
N LYS A 331 -24.19 7.87 17.21
CA LYS A 331 -25.11 8.88 16.66
C LYS A 331 -26.58 8.46 16.74
N HIS A 332 -26.87 7.17 16.58
CA HIS A 332 -28.23 6.62 16.59
C HIS A 332 -28.34 5.44 17.59
N PRO A 333 -28.42 5.69 18.91
CA PRO A 333 -28.37 4.63 19.93
C PRO A 333 -29.44 3.53 19.77
N GLY A 334 -30.62 3.86 19.25
CA GLY A 334 -31.71 2.92 19.03
C GLY A 334 -31.61 2.10 17.74
N ILE A 335 -30.55 2.26 16.92
CA ILE A 335 -30.47 1.62 15.60
C ILE A 335 -30.51 0.10 15.66
N LEU A 336 -30.05 -0.52 16.75
CA LEU A 336 -30.09 -1.97 16.93
C LEU A 336 -31.52 -2.50 17.17
N GLU A 337 -32.44 -1.65 17.62
CA GLU A 337 -33.84 -2.01 17.92
C GLU A 337 -34.80 -1.74 16.74
N MET A 338 -34.35 -0.95 15.75
CA MET A 338 -35.14 -0.58 14.58
C MET A 338 -35.40 -1.78 13.68
N LYS A 339 -36.67 -2.03 13.32
CA LYS A 339 -37.01 -3.09 12.35
C LYS A 339 -36.37 -2.84 10.98
N ASP A 340 -36.40 -1.59 10.52
CA ASP A 340 -35.81 -1.16 9.25
C ASP A 340 -34.90 0.07 9.48
N PRO A 341 -33.57 -0.10 9.45
CA PRO A 341 -32.63 0.99 9.63
C PRO A 341 -32.22 1.68 8.31
N ASP A 342 -32.79 1.35 7.14
CA ASP A 342 -32.22 1.80 5.84
C ASP A 342 -32.20 3.32 5.66
N ASP A 343 -33.25 4.02 6.10
CA ASP A 343 -33.31 5.49 6.03
C ASP A 343 -32.23 6.14 6.92
N VAL A 344 -32.08 5.64 8.15
CA VAL A 344 -31.06 6.12 9.11
C VAL A 344 -29.66 5.84 8.58
N LEU A 345 -29.44 4.65 8.02
CA LEU A 345 -28.18 4.26 7.43
C LEU A 345 -27.85 5.10 6.20
N SER A 346 -28.84 5.38 5.35
CA SER A 346 -28.69 6.23 4.17
C SER A 346 -28.33 7.66 4.55
N ALA A 347 -29.01 8.23 5.55
CA ALA A 347 -28.71 9.56 6.07
C ALA A 347 -27.28 9.62 6.64
N PHE A 348 -26.90 8.63 7.46
CA PHE A 348 -25.55 8.53 8.01
C PHE A 348 -24.49 8.43 6.91
N CYS A 349 -24.69 7.56 5.90
CA CYS A 349 -23.75 7.44 4.79
C CYS A 349 -23.64 8.74 4.00
N ALA A 350 -24.74 9.47 3.78
CA ALA A 350 -24.72 10.76 3.10
C ALA A 350 -23.96 11.83 3.90
N ASP A 351 -24.23 11.93 5.21
CA ASP A 351 -23.57 12.88 6.12
C ASP A 351 -22.04 12.65 6.18
N HIS A 352 -21.63 11.39 6.06
CA HIS A 352 -20.23 10.96 6.12
C HIS A 352 -19.59 10.71 4.75
N LYS A 353 -20.29 11.03 3.65
CA LYS A 353 -19.82 10.82 2.26
C LYS A 353 -19.36 9.39 1.97
N LEU A 354 -20.00 8.41 2.62
CA LEU A 354 -19.70 7.00 2.47
C LEU A 354 -20.43 6.46 1.24
N GLY A 355 -19.69 5.78 0.34
CA GLY A 355 -20.27 5.18 -0.85
C GLY A 355 -21.09 3.92 -0.59
N LEU A 356 -21.61 3.34 -1.67
CA LEU A 356 -22.53 2.22 -1.61
C LEU A 356 -21.92 0.95 -0.96
N LYS A 357 -20.62 0.71 -1.16
CA LYS A 357 -19.93 -0.41 -0.52
C LYS A 357 -19.98 -0.30 1.01
N TRP A 358 -19.77 0.90 1.54
CA TRP A 358 -19.88 1.16 2.98
C TRP A 358 -21.31 0.93 3.46
N LYS A 359 -22.32 1.46 2.77
CA LYS A 359 -23.74 1.23 3.12
C LYS A 359 -24.04 -0.27 3.26
N ILE A 360 -23.70 -1.08 2.26
CA ILE A 360 -23.92 -2.53 2.28
C ILE A 360 -23.17 -3.20 3.43
N ASP A 361 -21.90 -2.83 3.65
CA ASP A 361 -21.08 -3.45 4.70
C ASP A 361 -21.60 -3.12 6.11
N LEU A 362 -22.03 -1.88 6.35
CA LEU A 362 -22.62 -1.44 7.61
C LEU A 362 -23.97 -2.13 7.88
N ALA A 363 -24.83 -2.28 6.86
CA ALA A 363 -26.10 -2.99 6.98
C ALA A 363 -25.91 -4.45 7.42
N ASP A 364 -24.98 -5.17 6.78
CA ASP A 364 -24.66 -6.56 7.12
C ASP A 364 -24.15 -6.69 8.57
N VAL A 365 -23.30 -5.76 9.02
CA VAL A 365 -22.76 -5.78 10.39
C VAL A 365 -23.84 -5.45 11.41
N LEU A 366 -24.73 -4.49 11.15
CA LEU A 366 -25.86 -4.21 12.04
C LEU A 366 -26.74 -5.44 12.22
N MET A 367 -27.03 -6.17 11.14
CA MET A 367 -27.79 -7.42 11.19
C MET A 367 -27.06 -8.48 12.03
N ALA A 368 -25.75 -8.64 11.85
CA ALA A 368 -24.94 -9.57 12.63
C ALA A 368 -24.90 -9.21 14.13
N LEU A 369 -24.79 -7.91 14.45
CA LEU A 369 -24.79 -7.42 15.83
C LEU A 369 -26.11 -7.70 16.54
N ARG A 370 -27.25 -7.45 15.88
CA ARG A 370 -28.60 -7.72 16.44
C ARG A 370 -28.78 -9.18 16.85
N ASN A 371 -28.17 -10.09 16.10
CA ASN A 371 -28.23 -11.53 16.34
C ASN A 371 -27.08 -12.04 17.23
N SER A 372 -26.25 -11.16 17.79
CA SER A 372 -25.08 -11.49 18.59
C SER A 372 -25.24 -11.04 20.06
N PRO A 373 -24.66 -11.77 21.04
CA PRO A 373 -24.50 -11.30 22.42
C PRO A 373 -23.81 -9.94 22.54
N CYS A 374 -23.02 -9.54 21.53
CA CYS A 374 -22.38 -8.23 21.46
C CYS A 374 -23.39 -7.07 21.53
N SER A 375 -24.65 -7.25 21.09
CA SER A 375 -25.67 -6.20 21.22
C SER A 375 -25.92 -5.81 22.69
N THR A 376 -26.01 -6.79 23.58
CA THR A 376 -26.15 -6.57 25.03
C THR A 376 -24.90 -5.92 25.63
N LEU A 377 -23.71 -6.30 25.14
CA LEU A 377 -22.45 -5.67 25.55
C LEU A 377 -22.43 -4.18 25.17
N ILE A 378 -22.82 -3.86 23.94
CA ILE A 378 -22.96 -2.48 23.44
C ILE A 378 -23.93 -1.70 24.34
N GLN A 379 -25.10 -2.26 24.63
CA GLN A 379 -26.10 -1.64 25.52
C GLN A 379 -25.55 -1.37 26.93
N THR A 380 -24.82 -2.34 27.50
CA THR A 380 -24.21 -2.22 28.84
C THR A 380 -23.09 -1.18 28.86
N LYS A 381 -22.35 -1.07 27.75
CA LYS A 381 -21.20 -0.17 27.59
C LYS A 381 -21.51 1.08 26.76
N MET A 382 -22.77 1.50 26.70
CA MET A 382 -23.18 2.66 25.89
C MET A 382 -22.47 3.96 26.26
N HIS A 383 -21.99 4.09 27.51
CA HIS A 383 -21.18 5.24 27.91
C HIS A 383 -19.88 5.33 27.09
N LEU A 384 -19.17 4.21 26.86
CA LEU A 384 -17.99 4.15 25.99
C LEU A 384 -18.36 4.33 24.52
N VAL A 385 -19.47 3.72 24.08
CA VAL A 385 -19.92 3.85 22.68
C VAL A 385 -20.20 5.30 22.32
N ARG A 386 -20.71 6.12 23.25
CA ARG A 386 -20.98 7.54 23.00
C ARG A 386 -19.73 8.33 22.60
N ASP A 387 -18.55 7.94 23.05
CA ASP A 387 -17.29 8.62 22.72
C ASP A 387 -16.96 8.51 21.23
N PHE A 388 -17.45 7.45 20.55
CA PHE A 388 -17.30 7.28 19.10
C PHE A 388 -18.01 8.33 18.26
N ARG A 389 -18.86 9.19 18.86
CA ARG A 389 -19.41 10.37 18.14
C ARG A 389 -18.31 11.31 17.65
N GLY A 390 -17.21 11.43 18.40
CA GLY A 390 -16.09 12.31 18.09
C GLY A 390 -14.93 11.64 17.33
N VAL A 391 -15.05 10.34 17.02
CA VAL A 391 -13.98 9.59 16.33
C VAL A 391 -14.10 9.81 14.83
N ASP A 392 -13.40 10.82 14.32
CA ASP A 392 -13.37 11.17 12.90
C ASP A 392 -12.18 10.54 12.15
N THR A 393 -11.19 10.05 12.89
CA THR A 393 -9.96 9.46 12.35
C THR A 393 -9.69 8.07 12.91
N ILE A 394 -8.92 7.27 12.18
CA ILE A 394 -8.44 5.96 12.64
C ILE A 394 -6.91 5.91 12.53
N PRO A 395 -6.20 5.32 13.51
CA PRO A 395 -4.76 5.14 13.42
C PRO A 395 -4.39 4.21 12.27
N ALA A 396 -3.39 4.60 11.50
CA ALA A 396 -2.97 3.88 10.31
C ALA A 396 -1.45 3.84 10.15
N LEU A 397 -0.94 2.69 9.71
CA LEU A 397 0.42 2.48 9.25
C LEU A 397 0.55 2.94 7.80
N VAL A 398 1.48 3.84 7.53
CA VAL A 398 1.78 4.24 6.16
C VAL A 398 2.62 3.16 5.49
N VAL A 399 2.05 2.54 4.45
CA VAL A 399 2.67 1.49 3.64
C VAL A 399 2.75 1.88 2.17
N ARG A 400 3.49 1.11 1.36
CA ARG A 400 3.59 1.26 -0.09
C ARG A 400 3.36 -0.10 -0.73
N GLU A 401 2.27 -0.24 -1.46
CA GLU A 401 1.84 -1.54 -1.99
C GLU A 401 2.79 -2.13 -3.03
N ASP A 402 3.51 -1.29 -3.77
CA ASP A 402 4.52 -1.77 -4.72
C ASP A 402 5.68 -2.50 -4.03
N ASN A 403 5.76 -2.43 -2.69
CA ASN A 403 6.66 -3.24 -1.86
C ASN A 403 6.03 -4.55 -1.38
N PHE A 404 4.73 -4.80 -1.52
CA PHE A 404 4.16 -6.08 -1.12
C PHE A 404 4.15 -7.05 -2.30
N PHE A 405 4.40 -8.32 -1.98
CA PHE A 405 4.15 -9.44 -2.88
C PHE A 405 2.83 -10.11 -2.47
N THR A 406 1.73 -9.39 -2.65
CA THR A 406 0.38 -9.78 -2.22
C THR A 406 -0.10 -11.01 -2.98
N ALA A 407 -0.46 -12.08 -2.27
CA ALA A 407 -1.07 -13.26 -2.88
C ALA A 407 -2.55 -13.00 -3.21
N CYS A 408 -2.96 -13.36 -4.42
CA CYS A 408 -4.35 -13.36 -4.86
C CYS A 408 -4.99 -14.70 -4.47
N GLN A 409 -6.00 -14.67 -3.60
CA GLN A 409 -6.72 -15.88 -3.15
C GLN A 409 -7.88 -16.27 -4.07
N GLN A 410 -8.19 -15.43 -5.06
CA GLN A 410 -9.34 -15.60 -5.97
C GLN A 410 -9.02 -16.41 -7.21
N ARG A 411 -7.74 -16.60 -7.48
CA ARG A 411 -7.28 -17.30 -8.67
C ARG A 411 -6.50 -18.53 -8.21
N PRO A 412 -6.64 -19.69 -8.90
CA PRO A 412 -5.86 -20.87 -8.57
C PRO A 412 -4.37 -20.55 -8.53
N PRO A 413 -3.61 -21.11 -7.58
CA PRO A 413 -2.16 -20.91 -7.53
C PRO A 413 -1.49 -21.39 -8.83
N LEU A 414 -0.27 -20.92 -9.06
CA LEU A 414 0.63 -21.51 -10.04
C LEU A 414 1.25 -22.79 -9.47
N ASP A 415 1.87 -23.59 -10.33
CA ASP A 415 2.43 -24.90 -9.95
C ASP A 415 3.43 -24.81 -8.78
N ASP A 416 4.17 -23.71 -8.66
CA ASP A 416 5.24 -23.49 -7.69
C ASP A 416 4.95 -22.41 -6.64
N ARG A 417 3.90 -21.59 -6.82
CA ARG A 417 3.61 -20.45 -5.92
C ARG A 417 2.20 -19.88 -6.03
N PRO A 418 1.73 -19.10 -5.05
CA PRO A 418 0.52 -18.30 -5.21
C PRO A 418 0.59 -17.33 -6.39
N ARG A 419 -0.57 -17.04 -6.99
CA ARG A 419 -0.69 -15.95 -7.97
C ARG A 419 -0.54 -14.60 -7.29
N LEU A 420 0.11 -13.67 -7.98
CA LEU A 420 0.32 -12.32 -7.47
C LEU A 420 -0.92 -11.46 -7.69
N LEU A 421 -1.26 -10.62 -6.73
CA LEU A 421 -2.12 -9.46 -6.90
C LEU A 421 -1.20 -8.25 -7.13
N LEU A 422 -1.34 -7.62 -8.31
CA LEU A 422 -0.49 -6.50 -8.72
C LEU A 422 -0.94 -5.18 -8.07
N PRO A 423 -0.04 -4.20 -7.80
CA PRO A 423 -0.35 -3.01 -7.02
C PRO A 423 -1.43 -2.13 -7.64
N PHE A 424 -1.47 -2.03 -8.97
CA PHE A 424 -2.48 -1.23 -9.66
C PHE A 424 -3.91 -1.74 -9.42
N HIS A 425 -4.10 -3.01 -9.01
CA HIS A 425 -5.41 -3.51 -8.60
C HIS A 425 -5.94 -2.75 -7.38
N GLN A 426 -5.09 -2.29 -6.45
CA GLN A 426 -5.58 -1.49 -5.33
C GLN A 426 -6.24 -0.20 -5.81
N ALA A 427 -5.72 0.45 -6.87
CA ALA A 427 -6.38 1.62 -7.45
C ALA A 427 -7.74 1.26 -8.08
N LEU A 428 -7.83 0.15 -8.80
CA LEU A 428 -9.07 -0.30 -9.44
C LEU A 428 -10.16 -0.67 -8.44
N PHE A 429 -9.81 -1.49 -7.44
CA PHE A 429 -10.79 -2.04 -6.49
C PHE A 429 -11.21 -1.01 -5.43
N ASN A 430 -10.38 0.00 -5.15
CA ASN A 430 -10.78 1.12 -4.29
C ASN A 430 -11.55 2.21 -5.04
N ASP A 431 -11.62 2.21 -6.37
CA ASP A 431 -12.45 3.18 -7.10
C ASP A 431 -13.94 2.76 -7.04
N GLU A 432 -14.74 3.55 -6.32
CA GLU A 432 -16.17 3.27 -6.16
C GLU A 432 -16.95 3.33 -7.48
N LYS A 433 -16.51 4.12 -8.46
CA LYS A 433 -17.23 4.28 -9.74
C LYS A 433 -17.10 3.06 -10.62
N LEU A 434 -16.04 2.26 -10.43
CA LEU A 434 -15.85 1.00 -11.13
C LEU A 434 -16.69 -0.14 -10.53
N GLY A 435 -17.15 0.02 -9.29
CA GLY A 435 -18.00 -0.96 -8.61
C GLY A 435 -17.31 -2.30 -8.37
N PHE A 436 -15.98 -2.39 -8.38
CA PHE A 436 -15.25 -3.64 -8.14
C PHE A 436 -14.97 -3.86 -6.67
N ALA A 437 -15.11 -5.07 -6.16
CA ALA A 437 -14.66 -5.46 -4.83
C ALA A 437 -13.96 -6.82 -4.88
N PHE A 438 -12.94 -6.99 -4.06
CA PHE A 438 -12.43 -8.32 -3.74
C PHE A 438 -13.49 -9.06 -2.91
N PRO A 439 -13.68 -10.37 -3.10
CA PRO A 439 -14.40 -11.20 -2.17
C PRO A 439 -13.67 -11.23 -0.83
N GLN A 440 -14.39 -11.68 0.19
CA GLN A 440 -13.89 -11.82 1.54
C GLN A 440 -12.62 -12.67 1.58
N ALA A 441 -11.60 -12.19 2.30
CA ALA A 441 -10.27 -12.78 2.38
C ALA A 441 -9.61 -13.01 1.01
N GLY A 442 -9.94 -12.17 0.02
CA GLY A 442 -9.50 -12.33 -1.37
C GLY A 442 -8.01 -12.03 -1.63
N GLN A 443 -7.29 -11.53 -0.63
CA GLN A 443 -5.90 -11.12 -0.70
C GLN A 443 -5.13 -11.44 0.58
N VAL A 444 -3.84 -11.77 0.45
CA VAL A 444 -2.93 -11.98 1.58
C VAL A 444 -1.62 -11.24 1.31
N HIS A 445 -1.38 -10.18 2.08
CA HIS A 445 -0.14 -9.41 2.10
C HIS A 445 0.71 -9.81 3.31
N GLY A 446 1.99 -9.41 3.31
CA GLY A 446 2.74 -9.40 4.56
C GLY A 446 2.04 -8.52 5.59
N ARG A 447 2.12 -8.88 6.88
CA ARG A 447 1.66 -8.04 7.99
C ARG A 447 2.80 -7.65 8.91
N ALA A 448 2.82 -6.39 9.33
CA ALA A 448 3.72 -5.92 10.39
C ALA A 448 3.46 -6.76 11.65
N VAL A 449 4.49 -7.37 12.22
CA VAL A 449 4.38 -8.08 13.50
C VAL A 449 4.84 -7.12 14.60
N GLY A 450 4.13 -7.11 15.73
CA GLY A 450 4.46 -6.22 16.85
C GLY A 450 4.08 -4.76 16.57
N PHE A 451 2.94 -4.51 15.92
CA PHE A 451 2.35 -3.17 15.91
C PHE A 451 1.95 -2.75 17.34
N LYS A 452 1.84 -1.44 17.53
CA LYS A 452 1.34 -0.85 18.78
C LYS A 452 -0.12 -0.42 18.56
N PRO A 453 -1.08 -0.93 19.34
CA PRO A 453 -2.44 -0.38 19.35
C PRO A 453 -2.39 1.11 19.71
N MET A 454 -3.16 1.93 18.98
CA MET A 454 -3.19 3.38 19.16
C MET A 454 -4.59 3.81 19.58
N PRO A 455 -4.72 4.86 20.41
CA PRO A 455 -6.02 5.38 20.84
C PRO A 455 -6.83 5.89 19.64
N LEU A 456 -8.15 5.72 19.71
CA LEU A 456 -9.13 6.24 18.74
C LEU A 456 -9.60 7.65 19.05
#